data_AF-A0A7C0USN4-F1
#
_entry.id   AF-A0A7C0USN4-F1
#
_cell.length_a   1.000
_cell.length_b   1.000
_cell.length_c   1.000
_cell.angle_alpha   90.00
_cell.angle_beta   90.00
_cell.angle_gamma   90.00
#
_symmetry.space_group_name_H-M   'P 1'
#
loop_
_entity.id
_entity.type
_entity.pdbx_description
1 polymer ?
#
loop_
_entity_poly.entity_id
_entity_poly.type
_entity_poly.pdbx_seq_one_letter_code
_entity_poly.pdbx_strand_id
1 'polypeptide(L)'
;MKIEKIKKRDGRIVDFDPERIANAIWKAAKAVGGKDREKAKELARQVVELLEKQLKPGEIPSVEQVQDLVEKVLVENGHYKTAKAYILYRQKRAEARKACAILGVKDDLKLPLNTIVILAARYLLRDENRNIIETTSQLFRRVAKTIAEVEKNYGKSEEEIKDLEEKFYQMMTKFEFLPNCLSLDTLVPTENGIIKLGEISEKTCQIREKVASDRGVKEALFYFSNGPKKAWKITTSYGFSIIATPEHFFRVIDKDGNYVWKQLKDITSKDYLAIQKDFIFTKDTPLLKLPNFQRLGRTPKPIK
;
A
#
# COMPACT_ATOMS: atom_id res chain seq x y z
N MET A 1 -15.61 17.86 35.13
CA MET A 1 -16.92 17.91 34.45
C MET A 1 -16.90 16.81 33.42
N LYS A 2 -17.84 15.85 33.45
CA LYS A 2 -17.73 14.67 32.59
C LYS A 2 -17.88 15.06 31.11
N ILE A 3 -16.92 14.66 30.28
CA ILE A 3 -16.95 14.90 28.84
C ILE A 3 -17.81 13.83 28.17
N GLU A 4 -18.89 14.24 27.51
CA GLU A 4 -19.79 13.32 26.81
C GLU A 4 -19.60 13.33 25.29
N LYS A 5 -19.16 14.46 24.72
CA LYS A 5 -19.06 14.67 23.28
C LYS A 5 -17.69 15.23 22.89
N ILE A 6 -17.29 15.00 21.64
CA ILE A 6 -16.07 15.53 21.03
C ILE A 6 -16.29 15.99 19.60
N LYS A 7 -15.74 17.15 19.26
CA LYS A 7 -15.78 17.73 17.91
C LYS A 7 -14.63 17.21 17.05
N LYS A 8 -14.97 16.48 15.99
CA LYS A 8 -14.05 15.99 14.96
C LYS A 8 -13.55 17.14 14.08
N ARG A 9 -12.47 16.88 13.33
CA ARG A 9 -11.83 17.84 12.41
C ARG A 9 -12.72 18.25 11.23
N ASP A 10 -13.66 17.39 10.85
CA ASP A 10 -14.67 17.65 9.83
C ASP A 10 -15.92 18.37 10.39
N GLY A 11 -15.88 18.79 11.66
CA GLY A 11 -16.96 19.48 12.34
C GLY A 11 -17.98 18.56 13.01
N ARG A 12 -17.97 17.25 12.74
CA ARG A 12 -18.94 16.31 13.34
C ARG A 12 -18.77 16.21 14.85
N ILE A 13 -19.88 16.14 15.57
CA ILE A 13 -19.90 15.87 17.02
C ILE A 13 -20.21 14.39 17.21
N VAL A 14 -19.36 13.69 17.96
CA VAL A 14 -19.53 12.27 18.28
C VAL A 14 -19.36 12.04 19.78
N ASP A 15 -19.74 10.85 20.26
CA ASP A 15 -19.53 10.47 21.66
C ASP A 15 -18.04 10.45 22.00
N PHE A 16 -17.73 10.95 23.19
CA PHE A 16 -16.39 10.91 23.75
C PHE A 16 -16.12 9.51 24.30
N ASP A 17 -15.02 8.91 23.83
CA ASP A 17 -14.56 7.61 24.29
C ASP A 17 -13.08 7.71 24.71
N PRO A 18 -12.78 7.65 26.02
CA PRO A 18 -11.42 7.77 26.54
C PRO A 18 -10.53 6.59 26.13
N GLU A 19 -11.09 5.42 25.82
CA GLU A 19 -10.32 4.25 25.36
C GLU A 19 -9.66 4.54 24.00
N ARG A 20 -10.17 5.49 23.21
CA ARG A 20 -9.51 5.93 21.96
C ARG A 20 -8.19 6.65 22.24
N ILE A 21 -8.10 7.39 23.34
CA ILE A 21 -6.87 8.08 23.77
C ILE A 21 -5.85 7.02 24.22
N ALA A 22 -6.27 6.09 25.09
CA ALA A 22 -5.43 4.99 25.56
C ALA A 22 -4.88 4.16 24.38
N ASN A 23 -5.72 3.81 23.41
CA ASN A 23 -5.31 3.09 22.21
C ASN A 23 -4.31 3.87 21.34
N ALA A 24 -4.45 5.19 21.23
CA ALA A 24 -3.53 6.01 20.45
C ALA A 24 -2.14 6.09 21.14
N ILE A 25 -2.12 6.30 22.46
CA ILE A 25 -0.91 6.26 23.28
C ILE A 25 -0.25 4.88 23.19
N TRP A 26 -1.04 3.81 23.33
CA TRP A 26 -0.55 2.43 23.26
C TRP A 26 0.09 2.11 21.90
N LYS A 27 -0.53 2.56 20.79
CA LYS A 27 0.05 2.36 19.45
C LYS A 27 1.39 3.09 19.30
N ALA A 28 1.50 4.32 19.80
CA ALA A 28 2.76 5.06 19.79
C ALA A 28 3.83 4.38 20.67
N ALA A 29 3.45 3.91 21.85
CA ALA A 29 4.33 3.20 22.78
C ALA A 29 4.85 1.89 22.15
N LYS A 30 3.95 1.09 21.57
CA LYS A 30 4.31 -0.16 20.89
C LYS A 30 5.27 0.08 19.72
N ALA A 31 5.10 1.17 18.97
CA ALA A 31 6.00 1.53 17.86
C ALA A 31 7.44 1.84 18.30
N VAL A 32 7.65 2.16 19.59
CA VAL A 32 8.98 2.38 20.19
C VAL A 32 9.41 1.29 21.15
N GLY A 33 8.74 0.13 21.13
CA GLY A 33 9.08 -1.05 21.94
C GLY A 33 8.41 -1.14 23.31
N GLY A 34 7.46 -0.27 23.62
CA GLY A 34 6.66 -0.31 24.85
C GLY A 34 5.78 -1.57 24.93
N LYS A 35 5.69 -2.14 26.14
CA LYS A 35 4.93 -3.38 26.41
C LYS A 35 3.80 -3.19 27.43
N ASP A 36 3.78 -2.06 28.13
CA ASP A 36 2.81 -1.79 29.19
C ASP A 36 1.59 -1.03 28.65
N ARG A 37 0.48 -1.76 28.48
CA ARG A 37 -0.81 -1.18 28.07
C ARG A 37 -1.52 -0.48 29.23
N GLU A 38 -1.29 -0.91 30.47
CA GLU A 38 -1.92 -0.29 31.64
C GLU A 38 -1.36 1.11 31.85
N LYS A 39 -0.06 1.32 31.62
CA LYS A 39 0.53 2.66 31.63
C LYS A 39 -0.10 3.59 30.59
N ALA A 40 -0.43 3.07 29.40
CA ALA A 40 -1.14 3.85 28.38
C ALA A 40 -2.55 4.27 28.83
N LYS A 41 -3.26 3.42 29.59
CA LYS A 41 -4.56 3.76 30.19
C LYS A 41 -4.41 4.80 31.30
N GLU A 42 -3.40 4.67 32.15
CA GLU A 42 -3.10 5.65 33.21
C GLU A 42 -2.86 7.05 32.62
N LEU A 43 -1.99 7.15 31.61
CA LEU A 43 -1.72 8.41 30.92
C LEU A 43 -2.99 8.96 30.23
N ALA A 44 -3.84 8.10 29.66
CA ALA A 44 -5.10 8.52 29.10
C ALA A 44 -6.06 9.10 30.14
N ARG A 45 -6.12 8.53 31.35
CA ARG A 45 -6.89 9.11 32.47
C ARG A 45 -6.36 10.49 32.85
N GLN A 46 -5.04 10.65 32.96
CA GLN A 46 -4.43 11.97 33.23
C GLN A 46 -4.79 13.00 32.14
N VAL A 47 -4.78 12.60 30.86
CA VAL A 47 -5.22 13.47 29.75
C VAL A 47 -6.67 13.89 29.91
N VAL A 48 -7.57 12.96 30.26
CA VAL A 48 -8.99 13.27 30.48
C VAL A 48 -9.15 14.23 31.65
N GLU A 49 -8.49 13.98 32.78
CA GLU A 49 -8.56 14.86 33.95
C GLU A 49 -8.06 16.28 33.65
N LEU A 50 -6.96 16.42 32.90
CA LEU A 50 -6.47 17.73 32.48
C LEU A 50 -7.42 18.42 31.51
N LEU A 51 -8.00 17.66 30.58
CA LEU A 51 -8.97 18.18 29.62
C LEU A 51 -10.22 18.70 30.34
N GLU A 52 -10.75 17.95 31.31
CA GLU A 52 -11.90 18.36 32.12
C GLU A 52 -11.65 19.64 32.92
N LYS A 53 -10.40 19.89 33.36
CA LYS A 53 -10.01 21.10 34.09
C LYS A 53 -9.86 22.32 33.19
N GLN A 54 -9.54 22.13 31.90
CA GLN A 54 -9.32 23.23 30.96
C GLN A 54 -10.58 23.68 30.22
N LEU A 55 -11.62 22.83 30.19
CA LEU A 55 -12.86 23.13 29.48
C LEU A 55 -13.74 24.12 30.26
N LYS A 56 -14.33 25.08 29.53
CA LYS A 56 -15.38 25.96 30.08
C LYS A 56 -16.70 25.19 30.24
N PRO A 57 -17.61 25.64 31.12
CA PRO A 57 -18.95 25.04 31.22
C PRO A 57 -19.65 25.02 29.85
N GLY A 58 -20.08 23.84 29.40
CA GLY A 58 -20.74 23.63 28.11
C GLY A 58 -19.82 23.59 26.88
N GLU A 59 -18.50 23.71 27.04
CA GLU A 59 -17.56 23.61 25.93
C GLU A 59 -17.37 22.15 25.49
N ILE A 60 -17.47 21.90 24.18
CA ILE A 60 -17.20 20.59 23.58
C ILE A 60 -15.73 20.57 23.12
N PRO A 61 -14.88 19.67 23.65
CA PRO A 61 -13.49 19.59 23.25
C PRO A 61 -13.34 19.20 21.78
N SER A 62 -12.34 19.76 21.13
CA SER A 62 -11.90 19.37 19.79
C SER A 62 -10.87 18.23 19.83
N VAL A 63 -10.75 17.51 18.73
CA VAL A 63 -9.69 16.48 18.57
C VAL A 63 -8.28 17.08 18.70
N GLU A 64 -8.05 18.33 18.28
CA GLU A 64 -6.72 18.95 18.41
C GLU A 64 -6.38 19.24 19.88
N GLN A 65 -7.31 19.78 20.67
CA GLN A 65 -7.10 20.01 22.11
C GLN A 65 -6.71 18.72 22.84
N VAL A 66 -7.39 17.60 22.53
CA VAL A 66 -7.06 16.29 23.11
C VAL A 66 -5.66 15.85 22.69
N GLN A 67 -5.28 16.06 21.43
CA GLN A 67 -3.96 15.67 20.92
C GLN A 67 -2.83 16.47 21.58
N ASP A 68 -3.01 17.78 21.71
CA ASP A 68 -2.01 18.66 22.33
C ASP A 68 -1.81 18.30 23.81
N LEU A 69 -2.89 17.91 24.52
CA LEU A 69 -2.79 17.38 25.89
C LEU A 69 -2.11 16.01 25.97
N VAL A 70 -2.36 15.10 25.02
CA VAL A 70 -1.64 13.81 24.98
C VAL A 70 -0.14 14.04 24.83
N GLU A 71 0.27 14.95 23.95
CA GLU A 71 1.68 15.31 23.75
C GLU A 71 2.29 15.86 25.04
N LYS A 72 1.59 16.80 25.71
CA LYS A 72 2.00 17.37 26.99
C LYS A 72 2.18 16.29 28.07
N VAL A 73 1.18 15.46 28.30
CA VAL A 73 1.21 14.39 29.32
C VAL A 73 2.34 13.41 29.08
N LEU A 74 2.58 13.02 27.82
CA LEU A 74 3.68 12.11 27.48
C LEU A 74 5.05 12.73 27.77
N VAL A 75 5.24 14.02 27.53
CA VAL A 75 6.49 14.74 27.82
C VAL A 75 6.69 14.90 29.33
N GLU A 76 5.66 15.36 30.06
CA GLU A 76 5.73 15.60 31.51
C GLU A 76 5.99 14.32 32.31
N ASN A 77 5.48 13.17 31.85
CA ASN A 77 5.74 11.87 32.46
C ASN A 77 7.06 11.22 31.96
N GLY A 78 7.91 11.94 31.23
CA GLY A 78 9.21 11.46 30.76
C GLY A 78 9.17 10.43 29.63
N HIS A 79 8.01 10.22 29.00
CA HIS A 79 7.83 9.28 27.88
C HIS A 79 8.24 9.89 26.53
N TYR A 80 9.40 10.53 26.46
CA TYR A 80 9.88 11.30 25.30
C TYR A 80 9.89 10.50 23.98
N LYS A 81 10.30 9.23 24.01
CA LYS A 81 10.30 8.36 22.81
C LYS A 81 8.88 8.15 22.29
N THR A 82 7.93 7.88 23.18
CA THR A 82 6.51 7.70 22.85
C THR A 82 5.90 9.00 22.34
N ALA A 83 6.18 10.14 23.01
CA ALA A 83 5.74 11.47 22.56
C ALA A 83 6.21 11.78 21.14
N LYS A 84 7.51 11.58 20.86
CA LYS A 84 8.08 11.78 19.52
C LYS A 84 7.40 10.90 18.46
N ALA A 85 7.18 9.62 18.77
CA ALA A 85 6.49 8.70 17.86
C ALA A 85 5.04 9.11 17.59
N TYR A 86 4.34 9.58 18.63
CA TYR A 86 2.98 10.09 18.54
C TYR A 86 2.89 11.34 17.63
N ILE A 87 3.76 12.33 17.88
CA ILE A 87 3.86 13.57 17.08
C ILE A 87 4.16 13.26 15.61
N LEU A 88 5.17 12.42 15.36
CA LEU A 88 5.55 12.04 14.00
C LEU A 88 4.40 11.33 13.27
N TYR A 89 3.66 10.45 13.95
CA TYR A 89 2.48 9.79 13.38
C TYR A 89 1.38 10.82 13.02
N ARG A 90 1.09 11.77 13.90
CA ARG A 90 0.12 12.86 13.67
C ARG A 90 0.51 13.69 12.46
N GLN A 91 1.79 14.06 12.33
CA GLN A 91 2.33 14.81 11.20
C GLN A 91 2.17 14.04 9.90
N LYS A 92 2.60 12.77 9.84
CA LYS A 92 2.44 11.91 8.66
C LYS A 92 0.97 11.79 8.24
N ARG A 93 0.04 11.67 9.19
CA ARG A 93 -1.39 11.65 8.90
C ARG A 93 -1.92 13.01 8.43
N ALA A 94 -1.35 14.12 8.89
CA ALA A 94 -1.72 15.45 8.41
C ALA A 94 -1.27 15.66 6.96
N GLU A 95 -0.06 15.25 6.62
CA GLU A 95 0.46 15.25 5.25
C GLU A 95 -0.39 14.37 4.32
N ALA A 96 -0.70 13.13 4.74
CA ALA A 96 -1.57 12.23 3.99
C ALA A 96 -2.96 12.85 3.73
N ARG A 97 -3.57 13.51 4.73
CA ARG A 97 -4.87 14.19 4.56
C ARG A 97 -4.77 15.38 3.60
N LYS A 98 -3.71 16.19 3.69
CA LYS A 98 -3.48 17.30 2.76
C LYS A 98 -3.37 16.78 1.33
N ALA A 99 -2.59 15.73 1.11
CA ALA A 99 -2.47 15.09 -0.20
C ALA A 99 -3.80 14.53 -0.69
N CYS A 100 -4.58 13.85 0.17
CA CYS A 100 -5.93 13.40 -0.18
C CYS A 100 -6.83 14.55 -0.64
N ALA A 101 -6.82 15.68 0.09
CA ALA A 101 -7.62 16.85 -0.27
C ALA A 101 -7.19 17.45 -1.63
N ILE A 102 -5.89 17.54 -1.88
CA ILE A 102 -5.33 18.05 -3.15
C ILE A 102 -5.67 17.10 -4.31
N LEU A 103 -5.56 15.79 -4.10
CA LEU A 103 -5.75 14.77 -5.14
C LEU A 103 -7.22 14.39 -5.36
N GLY A 104 -8.14 14.88 -4.53
CA GLY A 104 -9.56 14.45 -4.55
C GLY A 104 -9.76 13.00 -4.11
N VAL A 105 -8.85 12.46 -3.29
CA VAL A 105 -8.88 11.05 -2.85
C VAL A 105 -9.59 10.93 -1.50
N LYS A 106 -10.50 9.96 -1.39
CA LYS A 106 -11.08 9.55 -0.11
C LYS A 106 -10.34 8.31 0.44
N ASP A 107 -9.38 8.54 1.34
CA ASP A 107 -8.64 7.49 2.08
C ASP A 107 -9.39 7.08 3.36
N ASP A 108 -10.03 5.93 3.32
CA ASP A 108 -10.76 5.31 4.42
C ASP A 108 -9.97 4.18 5.12
N LEU A 109 -8.83 3.76 4.54
CA LEU A 109 -7.95 2.73 5.12
C LEU A 109 -6.79 3.30 5.93
N LYS A 110 -6.61 4.63 5.92
CA LYS A 110 -5.51 5.33 6.59
C LYS A 110 -4.14 4.91 6.06
N LEU A 111 -4.02 4.82 4.74
CA LEU A 111 -2.80 4.37 4.08
C LEU A 111 -1.64 5.37 4.24
N PRO A 112 -0.37 4.92 4.10
CA PRO A 112 0.78 5.82 4.00
C PRO A 112 0.64 6.79 2.82
N LEU A 113 1.22 7.99 2.95
CA LEU A 113 1.15 9.04 1.93
C LEU A 113 1.59 8.54 0.54
N ASN A 114 2.75 7.87 0.45
CA ASN A 114 3.26 7.36 -0.83
C ASN A 114 2.26 6.38 -1.49
N THR A 115 1.60 5.54 -0.70
CA THR A 115 0.58 4.61 -1.20
C THR A 115 -0.60 5.38 -1.79
N ILE A 116 -1.10 6.41 -1.09
CA ILE A 116 -2.19 7.26 -1.58
C ILE A 116 -1.82 7.90 -2.93
N VAL A 117 -0.62 8.47 -3.02
CA VAL A 117 -0.13 9.11 -4.26
C VAL A 117 -0.07 8.13 -5.42
N ILE A 118 0.44 6.91 -5.20
CA ILE A 118 0.53 5.87 -6.22
C ILE A 118 -0.88 5.40 -6.65
N LEU A 119 -1.76 5.13 -5.68
CA LEU A 119 -3.14 4.69 -5.94
C LEU A 119 -3.90 5.75 -6.74
N ALA A 120 -3.80 7.01 -6.35
CA ALA A 120 -4.40 8.13 -7.08
C ALA A 120 -3.86 8.26 -8.50
N ALA A 121 -2.55 8.15 -8.67
CA ALA A 121 -1.91 8.34 -9.97
C ALA A 121 -2.25 7.22 -10.97
N ARG A 122 -2.51 5.99 -10.51
CA ARG A 122 -2.51 4.81 -11.39
C ARG A 122 -3.71 3.89 -11.30
N TYR A 123 -4.37 3.81 -10.14
CA TYR A 123 -5.23 2.67 -9.82
C TYR A 123 -6.68 3.03 -9.51
N LEU A 124 -6.91 4.17 -8.84
CA LEU A 124 -8.25 4.61 -8.49
C LEU A 124 -9.05 4.97 -9.76
N LEU A 125 -10.29 4.49 -9.83
CA LEU A 125 -11.20 4.80 -10.93
C LEU A 125 -11.47 6.30 -11.03
N ARG A 126 -11.66 6.75 -12.29
CA ARG A 126 -11.96 8.13 -12.62
C ARG A 126 -13.21 8.22 -13.49
N ASP A 127 -13.95 9.30 -13.36
CA ASP A 127 -15.01 9.66 -14.31
C ASP A 127 -14.42 10.23 -15.61
N GLU A 128 -15.32 10.56 -16.55
CA GLU A 128 -15.03 11.22 -17.83
C GLU A 128 -14.29 12.57 -17.67
N ASN A 129 -14.50 13.26 -16.56
CA ASN A 129 -13.86 14.52 -16.21
C ASN A 129 -12.52 14.33 -15.48
N ARG A 130 -12.02 13.09 -15.39
CA ARG A 130 -10.80 12.67 -14.68
C ARG A 130 -10.84 12.85 -13.16
N ASN A 131 -12.00 13.04 -12.55
CA ASN A 131 -12.12 13.09 -11.10
C ASN A 131 -12.06 11.69 -10.51
N ILE A 132 -11.41 11.53 -9.36
CA ILE A 132 -11.36 10.26 -8.65
C ILE A 132 -12.72 9.99 -8.00
N ILE A 133 -13.33 8.85 -8.33
CA ILE A 133 -14.69 8.47 -7.88
C ILE A 133 -14.70 7.24 -6.97
N GLU A 134 -13.52 6.73 -6.62
CA GLU A 134 -13.33 5.51 -5.85
C GLU A 134 -12.54 5.80 -4.57
N THR A 135 -12.94 5.20 -3.44
CA THR A 135 -12.16 5.24 -2.19
C THR A 135 -11.06 4.19 -2.18
N THR A 136 -10.10 4.33 -1.26
CA THR A 136 -9.04 3.31 -1.10
C THR A 136 -9.59 1.92 -0.80
N SER A 137 -10.63 1.80 0.04
CA SER A 137 -11.26 0.51 0.32
C SER A 137 -12.01 -0.05 -0.89
N GLN A 138 -12.72 0.80 -1.64
CA GLN A 138 -13.45 0.38 -2.84
C GLN A 138 -12.51 -0.19 -3.91
N LEU A 139 -11.33 0.41 -4.09
CA LEU A 139 -10.30 -0.14 -4.97
C LEU A 139 -9.92 -1.57 -4.59
N PHE A 140 -9.54 -1.81 -3.33
CA PHE A 140 -9.16 -3.14 -2.89
C PHE A 140 -10.33 -4.13 -2.98
N ARG A 141 -11.56 -3.67 -2.72
CA ARG A 141 -12.77 -4.47 -2.83
C ARG A 141 -13.04 -4.89 -4.27
N ARG A 142 -12.95 -3.95 -5.22
CA ARG A 142 -13.09 -4.22 -6.66
C ARG A 142 -12.07 -5.25 -7.12
N VAL A 143 -10.81 -5.07 -6.74
CA VAL A 143 -9.74 -6.03 -7.09
C VAL A 143 -10.00 -7.40 -6.47
N ALA A 144 -10.41 -7.47 -5.20
CA ALA A 144 -10.72 -8.72 -4.52
C ALA A 144 -11.84 -9.47 -5.21
N LYS A 145 -12.91 -8.76 -5.57
CA LYS A 145 -14.05 -9.30 -6.31
C LYS A 145 -13.61 -9.87 -7.66
N THR A 146 -12.85 -9.11 -8.45
CA THR A 146 -12.34 -9.59 -9.75
C THR A 146 -11.49 -10.85 -9.63
N ILE A 147 -10.69 -10.99 -8.58
CA ILE A 147 -9.87 -12.20 -8.35
C ILE A 147 -10.78 -13.37 -7.95
N ALA A 148 -11.72 -13.16 -7.03
CA ALA A 148 -12.60 -14.21 -6.55
C ALA A 148 -13.57 -14.72 -7.64
N GLU A 149 -14.07 -13.83 -8.51
CA GLU A 149 -15.00 -14.17 -9.59
C GLU A 149 -14.43 -15.20 -10.58
N VAL A 150 -13.11 -15.28 -10.73
CA VAL A 150 -12.44 -16.28 -11.59
C VAL A 150 -12.76 -17.70 -11.14
N GLU A 151 -12.99 -17.91 -9.84
CA GLU A 151 -13.24 -19.23 -9.26
C GLU A 151 -14.57 -19.84 -9.73
N LYS A 152 -15.47 -19.03 -10.30
CA LYS A 152 -16.67 -19.50 -10.99
C LYS A 152 -16.33 -20.45 -12.13
N ASN A 153 -15.23 -20.21 -12.84
CA ASN A 153 -14.75 -21.07 -13.92
C ASN A 153 -14.26 -22.44 -13.42
N TYR A 154 -14.05 -22.58 -12.11
CA TYR A 154 -13.62 -23.81 -11.45
C TYR A 154 -14.75 -24.46 -10.63
N GLY A 155 -16.00 -24.03 -10.84
CA GLY A 155 -17.18 -24.66 -10.26
C GLY A 155 -17.50 -24.26 -8.82
N LYS A 156 -16.87 -23.21 -8.27
CA LYS A 156 -17.22 -22.71 -6.93
C LYS A 156 -18.59 -22.04 -6.92
N SER A 157 -19.30 -22.20 -5.80
CA SER A 157 -20.58 -21.53 -5.56
C SER A 157 -20.41 -20.03 -5.31
N GLU A 158 -21.50 -19.26 -5.49
CA GLU A 158 -21.51 -17.82 -5.23
C GLU A 158 -21.18 -17.48 -3.76
N GLU A 159 -21.55 -18.34 -2.82
CA GLU A 159 -21.21 -18.17 -1.39
C GLU A 159 -19.71 -18.35 -1.14
N GLU A 160 -19.09 -19.39 -1.71
CA GLU A 160 -17.64 -19.60 -1.63
C GLU A 160 -16.85 -18.47 -2.29
N ILE A 161 -17.34 -17.93 -3.43
CA ILE A 161 -16.73 -16.80 -4.12
C ILE A 161 -16.76 -15.56 -3.22
N LYS A 162 -17.88 -15.30 -2.55
CA LYS A 162 -18.02 -14.17 -1.62
C LYS A 162 -17.09 -14.29 -0.41
N ASP A 163 -16.93 -15.50 0.11
CA ASP A 163 -15.97 -15.79 1.19
C ASP A 163 -14.52 -15.56 0.74
N LEU A 164 -14.18 -15.95 -0.50
CA LEU A 164 -12.87 -15.69 -1.07
C LEU A 164 -12.64 -14.20 -1.32
N GLU A 165 -13.64 -13.46 -1.80
CA GLU A 165 -13.58 -12.02 -1.96
C GLU A 165 -13.22 -11.34 -0.63
N GLU A 166 -13.90 -11.69 0.47
CA GLU A 166 -13.60 -11.11 1.77
C GLU A 166 -12.19 -11.48 2.27
N LYS A 167 -11.76 -12.73 2.05
CA LYS A 167 -10.39 -13.16 2.37
C LYS A 167 -9.34 -12.35 1.59
N PHE A 168 -9.51 -12.19 0.27
CA PHE A 168 -8.60 -11.39 -0.54
C PHE A 168 -8.59 -9.92 -0.13
N TYR A 169 -9.75 -9.34 0.15
CA TYR A 169 -9.85 -7.97 0.63
C TYR A 169 -9.10 -7.78 1.96
N GLN A 170 -9.27 -8.68 2.92
CA GLN A 170 -8.55 -8.65 4.20
C GLN A 170 -7.03 -8.74 4.00
N MET A 171 -6.57 -9.70 3.19
CA MET A 171 -5.15 -9.90 2.92
C MET A 171 -4.53 -8.68 2.23
N MET A 172 -5.21 -8.08 1.25
CA MET A 172 -4.70 -6.90 0.54
C MET A 172 -4.68 -5.64 1.41
N THR A 173 -5.73 -5.40 2.20
CA THR A 173 -5.79 -4.22 3.09
C THR A 173 -4.79 -4.30 4.23
N LYS A 174 -4.36 -5.51 4.62
CA LYS A 174 -3.25 -5.76 5.55
C LYS A 174 -1.88 -5.80 4.89
N PHE A 175 -1.81 -5.67 3.56
CA PHE A 175 -0.58 -5.82 2.75
C PHE A 175 0.10 -7.20 2.91
N GLU A 176 -0.66 -8.23 3.24
CA GLU A 176 -0.20 -9.63 3.29
C GLU A 176 -0.13 -10.24 1.88
N PHE A 177 -0.92 -9.68 0.95
CA PHE A 177 -0.96 -10.07 -0.46
C PHE A 177 -1.16 -8.82 -1.33
N LEU A 178 -0.49 -8.76 -2.47
CA LEU A 178 -0.78 -7.80 -3.53
C LEU A 178 -0.77 -8.57 -4.85
N PRO A 179 -1.85 -8.50 -5.65
CA PRO A 179 -1.95 -9.28 -6.87
C PRO A 179 -0.94 -8.77 -7.88
N ASN A 180 0.01 -9.62 -8.24
CA ASN A 180 0.88 -9.44 -9.40
C ASN A 180 0.37 -10.37 -10.51
N CYS A 181 0.26 -9.85 -11.73
CA CYS A 181 0.02 -10.68 -12.90
C CYS A 181 1.37 -11.22 -13.38
N LEU A 182 1.61 -12.51 -13.18
CA LEU A 182 2.76 -13.24 -13.72
C LEU A 182 2.25 -14.28 -14.72
N SER A 183 2.92 -14.43 -15.87
CA SER A 183 2.61 -15.50 -16.81
C SER A 183 3.07 -16.85 -16.26
N LEU A 184 2.44 -17.95 -16.67
CA LEU A 184 2.86 -19.31 -16.29
C LEU A 184 4.33 -19.61 -16.67
N ASP A 185 4.84 -18.99 -17.73
CA ASP A 185 6.24 -19.10 -18.16
C ASP A 185 7.23 -18.28 -17.29
N THR A 186 6.75 -17.56 -16.27
CA THR A 186 7.63 -16.78 -15.39
C THR A 186 8.55 -17.72 -14.64
N LEU A 187 9.86 -17.50 -14.73
CA LEU A 187 10.85 -18.27 -13.99
C LEU A 187 10.91 -17.80 -12.53
N VAL A 188 10.72 -18.71 -11.60
CA VAL A 188 10.69 -18.46 -10.16
C VAL A 188 11.83 -19.25 -9.50
N PRO A 189 12.76 -18.58 -8.78
CA PRO A 189 13.79 -19.27 -8.01
C PRO A 189 13.17 -19.91 -6.75
N THR A 190 13.31 -21.23 -6.63
CA THR A 190 12.88 -22.03 -5.47
C THR A 190 14.05 -22.78 -4.85
N GLU A 191 13.80 -23.50 -3.73
CA GLU A 191 14.82 -24.36 -3.11
C GLU A 191 15.25 -25.53 -4.01
N ASN A 192 14.44 -25.89 -5.00
CA ASN A 192 14.71 -26.96 -5.96
C ASN A 192 15.32 -26.43 -7.28
N GLY A 193 15.74 -25.16 -7.31
CA GLY A 193 16.28 -24.50 -8.50
C GLY A 193 15.29 -23.52 -9.12
N ILE A 194 15.55 -23.12 -10.37
CA ILE A 194 14.67 -22.19 -11.10
C ILE A 194 13.64 -23.02 -11.85
N ILE A 195 12.36 -22.87 -11.50
CA ILE A 195 11.25 -23.56 -12.17
C ILE A 195 10.30 -22.55 -12.80
N LYS A 196 9.46 -22.98 -13.75
CA LYS A 196 8.39 -22.11 -14.26
C LYS A 196 7.23 -22.02 -13.27
N LEU A 197 6.57 -20.88 -13.21
CA LEU A 197 5.43 -20.65 -12.32
C LEU A 197 4.30 -21.66 -12.57
N GLY A 198 4.06 -22.05 -13.82
CA GLY A 198 3.06 -23.07 -14.17
C GLY A 198 3.41 -24.49 -13.72
N GLU A 199 4.68 -24.78 -13.41
CA GLU A 199 5.08 -26.08 -12.84
C GLU A 199 4.71 -26.19 -11.36
N ILE A 200 4.41 -25.07 -10.68
CA ILE A 200 3.93 -25.06 -9.28
C ILE A 200 2.46 -25.47 -9.23
N SER A 201 1.60 -24.80 -10.01
CA SER A 201 0.18 -25.11 -10.15
C SER A 201 -0.42 -24.34 -11.33
N GLU A 202 -1.49 -24.86 -11.92
CA GLU A 202 -2.30 -24.15 -12.92
C GLU A 202 -3.59 -23.54 -12.34
N LYS A 203 -3.95 -23.94 -11.11
CA LYS A 203 -5.19 -23.55 -10.43
C LYS A 203 -4.88 -22.92 -9.07
N THR A 204 -5.81 -22.12 -8.56
CA THR A 204 -5.71 -21.58 -7.21
C THR A 204 -5.64 -22.73 -6.19
N CYS A 205 -4.58 -22.77 -5.39
CA CYS A 205 -4.37 -23.83 -4.40
C CYS A 205 -3.49 -23.35 -3.24
N GLN A 206 -3.53 -24.11 -2.15
CA GLN A 206 -2.50 -24.00 -1.11
C GLN A 206 -1.21 -24.62 -1.61
N ILE A 207 -0.10 -23.95 -1.33
CA ILE A 207 1.26 -24.41 -1.63
C ILE A 207 2.12 -24.23 -0.38
N ARG A 208 3.30 -24.86 -0.36
CA ARG A 208 4.32 -24.64 0.67
C ARG A 208 5.71 -24.54 0.03
N GLU A 209 5.78 -23.79 -1.06
CA GLU A 209 7.02 -23.63 -1.81
C GLU A 209 7.89 -22.54 -1.19
N LYS A 210 9.18 -22.80 -1.03
CA LYS A 210 10.13 -21.77 -0.61
C LYS A 210 10.59 -20.97 -1.83
N VAL A 211 10.22 -19.69 -1.88
CA VAL A 211 10.50 -18.77 -2.98
C VAL A 211 11.47 -17.69 -2.54
N ALA A 212 12.47 -17.40 -3.37
CA ALA A 212 13.41 -16.31 -3.11
C ALA A 212 12.74 -14.94 -3.30
N SER A 213 12.86 -14.05 -2.30
CA SER A 213 12.41 -12.65 -2.36
C SER A 213 13.57 -11.67 -2.11
N ASP A 214 13.31 -10.38 -2.29
CA ASP A 214 14.22 -9.26 -1.96
C ASP A 214 14.65 -9.23 -0.48
N ARG A 215 13.93 -9.96 0.38
CA ARG A 215 14.21 -10.08 1.82
C ARG A 215 14.64 -11.49 2.23
N GLY A 216 15.13 -12.29 1.28
CA GLY A 216 15.52 -13.67 1.49
C GLY A 216 14.42 -14.67 1.11
N VAL A 217 14.64 -15.94 1.45
CA VAL A 217 13.72 -17.04 1.14
C VAL A 217 12.47 -16.93 2.01
N LYS A 218 11.30 -17.02 1.39
CA LYS A 218 9.99 -17.01 2.06
C LYS A 218 9.17 -18.20 1.63
N GLU A 219 8.36 -18.72 2.55
CA GLU A 219 7.37 -19.74 2.22
C GLU A 219 6.15 -19.08 1.56
N ALA A 220 5.88 -19.46 0.32
CA ALA A 220 4.65 -19.15 -0.38
C ALA A 220 3.58 -20.15 0.07
N LEU A 221 2.50 -19.63 0.65
CA LEU A 221 1.41 -20.44 1.22
C LEU A 221 0.26 -20.68 0.23
N PHE A 222 0.16 -19.83 -0.78
CA PHE A 222 -0.94 -19.85 -1.74
C PHE A 222 -0.46 -19.52 -3.14
N TYR A 223 -0.99 -20.26 -4.10
CA TYR A 223 -0.92 -19.97 -5.52
C TYR A 223 -2.30 -19.50 -5.98
N PHE A 224 -2.37 -18.42 -6.75
CA PHE A 224 -3.63 -17.85 -7.23
C PHE A 224 -3.63 -17.79 -8.76
N SER A 225 -4.57 -18.51 -9.38
CA SER A 225 -4.75 -18.50 -10.83
C SER A 225 -5.83 -17.49 -11.21
N ASN A 226 -5.43 -16.38 -11.85
CA ASN A 226 -6.34 -15.30 -12.23
C ASN A 226 -7.08 -15.56 -13.56
N GLY A 227 -7.04 -16.79 -14.06
CA GLY A 227 -7.65 -17.20 -15.32
C GLY A 227 -6.97 -16.65 -16.57
N PRO A 228 -7.41 -17.07 -17.77
CA PRO A 228 -6.84 -16.60 -19.02
C PRO A 228 -7.17 -15.12 -19.26
N LYS A 229 -6.14 -14.32 -19.53
CA LYS A 229 -6.28 -12.92 -19.98
C LYS A 229 -5.55 -12.73 -21.30
N LYS A 230 -6.12 -11.89 -22.17
CA LYS A 230 -5.42 -11.45 -23.38
C LYS A 230 -4.16 -10.70 -22.95
N ALA A 231 -3.00 -11.23 -23.34
CA ALA A 231 -1.70 -10.67 -23.03
C ALA A 231 -0.91 -10.46 -24.32
N TRP A 232 -0.01 -9.48 -24.33
CA TRP A 232 0.91 -9.23 -25.42
C TRP A 232 2.32 -9.59 -24.96
N LYS A 233 3.14 -10.10 -25.88
CA LYS A 233 4.55 -10.35 -25.66
C LYS A 233 5.36 -9.25 -26.34
N ILE A 234 6.11 -8.47 -25.56
CA ILE A 234 7.16 -7.61 -26.14
C ILE A 234 8.44 -8.41 -26.18
N THR A 235 9.17 -8.33 -27.29
CA THR A 235 10.55 -8.83 -27.36
C THR A 235 11.48 -7.70 -27.75
N THR A 236 12.42 -7.38 -26.86
CA THR A 236 13.46 -6.40 -27.14
C THR A 236 14.42 -6.92 -28.20
N SER A 237 15.11 -6.02 -28.90
CA SER A 237 16.16 -6.38 -29.87
C SER A 237 17.35 -7.16 -29.27
N TYR A 238 17.50 -7.16 -27.94
CA TYR A 238 18.48 -7.96 -27.21
C TYR A 238 17.97 -9.34 -26.78
N GLY A 239 16.75 -9.72 -27.18
CA GLY A 239 16.17 -11.05 -26.88
C GLY A 239 15.47 -11.14 -25.53
N PHE A 240 15.45 -10.08 -24.70
CA PHE A 240 14.60 -10.06 -23.52
C PHE A 240 13.14 -9.99 -23.93
N SER A 241 12.30 -10.86 -23.36
CA SER A 241 10.87 -10.83 -23.60
C SER A 241 10.09 -10.74 -22.29
N ILE A 242 8.97 -10.02 -22.33
CA ILE A 242 8.01 -9.99 -21.24
C ILE A 242 6.59 -10.15 -21.79
N ILE A 243 5.75 -10.88 -21.06
CA ILE A 243 4.33 -11.05 -21.37
C ILE A 243 3.54 -10.27 -20.32
N ALA A 244 2.67 -9.37 -20.77
CA ALA A 244 1.85 -8.56 -19.88
C ALA A 244 0.51 -8.20 -20.54
N THR A 245 -0.46 -7.73 -19.77
CA THR A 245 -1.74 -7.25 -20.32
C THR A 245 -1.56 -5.89 -21.00
N PRO A 246 -2.39 -5.53 -22.00
CA PRO A 246 -2.27 -4.27 -22.76
C PRO A 246 -2.25 -3.00 -21.89
N GLU A 247 -2.88 -3.03 -20.71
CA GLU A 247 -2.98 -1.91 -19.77
C GLU A 247 -1.76 -1.80 -18.83
N HIS A 248 -0.86 -2.79 -18.85
CA HIS A 248 0.29 -2.81 -17.95
C HIS A 248 1.27 -1.69 -18.30
N PHE A 249 1.67 -0.89 -17.29
CA PHE A 249 2.57 0.23 -17.49
C PHE A 249 4.03 -0.19 -17.43
N PHE A 250 4.79 0.16 -18.47
CA PHE A 250 6.24 0.04 -18.49
C PHE A 250 6.91 1.39 -18.41
N ARG A 251 8.09 1.41 -17.77
CA ARG A 251 9.01 2.54 -17.82
C ARG A 251 9.72 2.49 -19.17
N VAL A 252 9.52 3.51 -19.99
CA VAL A 252 10.18 3.63 -21.30
C VAL A 252 10.94 4.95 -21.40
N ILE A 253 11.93 4.98 -22.28
CA ILE A 253 12.54 6.20 -22.79
C ILE A 253 11.87 6.45 -24.14
N ASP A 254 11.16 7.58 -24.27
CA ASP A 254 10.52 7.94 -25.52
C ASP A 254 11.52 8.46 -26.57
N LYS A 255 11.02 8.77 -27.76
CA LYS A 255 11.82 9.31 -28.88
C LYS A 255 12.59 10.59 -28.54
N ASP A 256 12.12 11.36 -27.56
CA ASP A 256 12.69 12.64 -27.16
C ASP A 256 13.71 12.45 -26.01
N GLY A 257 13.98 11.19 -25.62
CA GLY A 257 14.91 10.84 -24.55
C GLY A 257 14.30 10.96 -23.16
N ASN A 258 12.99 11.22 -23.05
CA ASN A 258 12.33 11.41 -21.77
C ASN A 258 11.89 10.07 -21.17
N TYR A 259 12.03 9.99 -19.85
CA TYR A 259 11.53 8.85 -19.08
C TYR A 259 10.04 9.01 -18.81
N VAL A 260 9.23 8.18 -19.46
CA VAL A 260 7.78 8.22 -19.34
C VAL A 260 7.22 6.84 -19.00
N TRP A 261 6.03 6.82 -18.41
CA TRP A 261 5.25 5.60 -18.23
C TRP A 261 4.29 5.47 -19.40
N LYS A 262 4.35 4.34 -20.11
CA LYS A 262 3.40 4.00 -21.19
C LYS A 262 2.72 2.67 -20.87
N GLN A 263 1.44 2.56 -21.19
CA GLN A 263 0.78 1.25 -21.19
C GLN A 263 1.35 0.41 -22.33
N LEU A 264 1.39 -0.90 -22.16
CA LEU A 264 1.88 -1.86 -23.15
C LEU A 264 1.29 -1.61 -24.54
N LYS A 265 -0.02 -1.34 -24.61
CA LYS A 265 -0.72 -1.05 -25.87
C LYS A 265 -0.25 0.23 -26.58
N ASP A 266 0.39 1.14 -25.85
CA ASP A 266 0.87 2.43 -26.35
C ASP A 266 2.40 2.44 -26.61
N ILE A 267 3.08 1.33 -26.35
CA ILE A 267 4.52 1.17 -26.59
C ILE A 267 4.73 0.82 -28.06
N THR A 268 5.67 1.52 -28.68
CA THR A 268 6.02 1.34 -30.10
C THR A 268 7.47 0.91 -30.26
N SER A 269 7.84 0.48 -31.46
CA SER A 269 9.25 0.19 -31.80
C SER A 269 10.18 1.41 -31.71
N LYS A 270 9.63 2.63 -31.58
CA LYS A 270 10.40 3.86 -31.38
C LYS A 270 10.74 4.12 -29.91
N ASP A 271 10.14 3.37 -28.99
CA ASP A 271 10.40 3.48 -27.56
C ASP A 271 11.53 2.53 -27.14
N TYR A 272 12.17 2.84 -26.01
CA TYR A 272 13.20 2.02 -25.40
C TYR A 272 12.76 1.53 -24.03
N LEU A 273 12.76 0.22 -23.81
CA LEU A 273 12.36 -0.34 -22.52
C LEU A 273 13.47 -0.13 -21.48
N ALA A 274 13.13 0.50 -20.35
CA ALA A 274 14.07 0.62 -19.24
C ALA A 274 14.13 -0.70 -18.46
N ILE A 275 15.20 -1.46 -18.65
CA ILE A 275 15.42 -2.74 -17.96
C ILE A 275 16.44 -2.51 -16.85
N GLN A 276 16.07 -2.87 -15.62
CA GLN A 276 17.01 -2.95 -14.53
C GLN A 276 17.90 -4.19 -14.74
N LYS A 277 19.22 -3.97 -14.79
CA LYS A 277 20.21 -5.05 -14.65
C LYS A 277 20.65 -5.05 -13.18
N ASP A 278 20.99 -6.23 -12.67
CA ASP A 278 21.36 -6.50 -11.26
C ASP A 278 20.18 -6.76 -10.30
N PHE A 279 19.56 -7.94 -10.46
CA PHE A 279 18.58 -8.50 -9.51
C PHE A 279 19.23 -9.37 -8.41
N ILE A 280 20.57 -9.48 -8.39
CA ILE A 280 21.30 -10.26 -7.38
C ILE A 280 21.70 -9.31 -6.24
N PHE A 281 21.08 -9.49 -5.08
CA PHE A 281 21.31 -8.67 -3.89
C PHE A 281 22.68 -8.96 -3.28
N THR A 282 23.55 -7.95 -3.23
CA THR A 282 24.63 -7.86 -2.24
C THR A 282 24.34 -6.68 -1.31
N LYS A 283 24.87 -6.72 -0.08
CA LYS A 283 24.55 -5.78 1.03
C LYS A 283 24.77 -4.29 0.70
N ASP A 284 25.47 -3.99 -0.39
CA ASP A 284 25.95 -2.65 -0.75
C ASP A 284 25.39 -2.15 -2.09
N THR A 285 24.21 -2.60 -2.54
CA THR A 285 23.64 -2.09 -3.81
C THR A 285 23.31 -0.60 -3.67
N PRO A 286 24.02 0.31 -4.37
CA PRO A 286 23.72 1.73 -4.31
C PRO A 286 22.32 2.01 -4.87
N LEU A 287 21.62 3.01 -4.32
CA LEU A 287 20.38 3.53 -4.92
C LEU A 287 20.62 3.78 -6.41
N LEU A 288 19.80 3.14 -7.25
CA LEU A 288 19.84 3.26 -8.71
C LEU A 288 19.87 4.74 -9.13
N LYS A 289 21.05 5.22 -9.52
CA LYS A 289 21.18 6.43 -10.32
C LYS A 289 21.07 6.01 -11.78
N LEU A 290 20.05 6.52 -12.45
CA LEU A 290 19.85 6.27 -13.88
C LEU A 290 21.10 6.73 -14.64
N PRO A 291 21.60 5.93 -15.60
CA PRO A 291 22.77 6.30 -16.39
C PRO A 291 22.51 7.59 -17.18
N ASN A 292 23.45 8.54 -17.11
CA ASN A 292 23.43 9.71 -17.99
C ASN A 292 23.92 9.27 -19.38
N PHE A 293 22.99 9.02 -20.31
CA PHE A 293 23.31 8.50 -21.65
C PHE A 293 24.15 9.47 -22.49
N GLN A 294 24.01 10.79 -22.31
CA GLN A 294 24.91 11.78 -22.94
C GLN A 294 26.35 11.59 -22.47
N ARG A 295 26.56 11.26 -21.19
CA ARG A 295 27.89 11.01 -20.61
C ARG A 295 28.47 9.64 -21.00
N LEU A 296 27.64 8.67 -21.38
CA LEU A 296 28.06 7.30 -21.70
C LEU A 296 28.33 7.07 -23.19
N GLY A 297 28.00 8.02 -24.08
CA GLY A 297 28.20 7.87 -25.52
C GLY A 297 27.44 6.69 -26.14
N ARG A 298 26.34 6.27 -25.51
CA ARG A 298 25.53 5.10 -25.92
C ARG A 298 24.10 5.52 -26.24
N THR A 299 23.63 5.16 -27.42
CA THR A 299 22.21 5.24 -27.79
C THR A 299 21.47 3.98 -27.30
N PRO A 300 20.31 4.13 -26.63
CA PRO A 300 19.40 3.01 -26.36
C PRO A 300 19.05 2.24 -27.66
N LYS A 301 18.65 0.95 -27.58
CA LYS A 301 18.24 0.15 -28.77
C LYS A 301 16.74 -0.17 -28.82
N PRO A 302 16.09 -0.01 -29.98
CA PRO A 302 14.63 -0.02 -30.09
C PRO A 302 13.98 -1.37 -29.75
N ILE A 303 12.71 -1.30 -29.39
CA ILE A 303 11.82 -2.44 -29.18
C ILE A 303 11.37 -3.03 -30.54
N LYS A 304 11.17 -4.34 -30.63
CA LYS A 304 10.56 -5.01 -31.79
C LYS A 304 9.18 -5.55 -31.45
#